data_AF-A0A3M9YGT3-F1
#
_entry.id   AF-A0A3M9YGT3-F1
#
_cell.length_a   1.000
_cell.length_b   1.000
_cell.length_c   1.000
_cell.angle_alpha   90.00
_cell.angle_beta   90.00
_cell.angle_gamma   90.00
#
_symmetry.space_group_name_H-M   'P 1'
#
loop_
_entity.id
_entity.type
_entity.pdbx_description
1 polymer ?
#
loop_
_entity_poly.entity_id
_entity_poly.type
_entity_poly.pdbx_seq_one_letter_code
_entity_poly.pdbx_strand_id
1 'polypeptide(L)'
;MSPLIERHLTELFINNNYIKPQSTTRLSVTNPATGELVSDHVPVAGREDVDAAVKAGQEAFKPGSPWRSMTGQERQAILLKFADILEANEPYLASLTRLTLGAPRLPFGKALATGNVFILKPSEKTPFAAAALGKLVLEAGFPPGVFQVLGGDGSTGALLASHMNVAKVSFTGSVPTGKAVQSLAASSNLKRVTLELGGKSPAVVFDDANIQNAVEWHVIPF
;
A
#
# COMPACT_ATOMS: atom_id res chain seq x y z
N MET A 1 -21.93 -11.43 -15.74
CA MET A 1 -20.79 -10.73 -16.37
C MET A 1 -20.04 -10.03 -15.26
N SER A 2 -18.80 -10.43 -14.98
CA SER A 2 -17.95 -9.76 -13.99
C SER A 2 -17.91 -8.26 -14.33
N PRO A 3 -18.18 -7.34 -13.38
CA PRO A 3 -18.04 -5.92 -13.66
C PRO A 3 -16.58 -5.69 -14.06
N LEU A 4 -16.37 -5.30 -15.32
CA LEU A 4 -15.06 -4.94 -15.83
C LEU A 4 -14.45 -3.93 -14.86
N ILE A 5 -13.38 -4.35 -14.18
CA ILE A 5 -12.61 -3.46 -13.32
C ILE A 5 -12.20 -2.23 -14.11
N GLU A 6 -12.31 -1.06 -13.48
CA GLU A 6 -11.94 0.20 -14.13
C GLU A 6 -10.49 0.14 -14.59
N ARG A 7 -10.25 0.52 -15.85
CA ARG A 7 -8.96 0.36 -16.53
C ARG A 7 -7.77 0.87 -15.71
N HIS A 8 -7.92 2.03 -15.06
CA HIS A 8 -6.86 2.66 -14.28
C HIS A 8 -6.42 1.83 -13.05
N LEU A 9 -7.27 0.91 -12.57
CA LEU A 9 -6.94 0.00 -11.47
C LEU A 9 -5.99 -1.14 -11.89
N THR A 10 -5.67 -1.21 -13.19
CA THR A 10 -4.66 -2.11 -13.78
C THR A 10 -3.41 -1.35 -14.26
N GLU A 11 -3.29 -0.08 -13.87
CA GLU A 11 -2.16 0.79 -14.18
C GLU A 11 -1.34 1.08 -12.91
N LEU A 12 -0.14 1.65 -13.08
CA LEU A 12 0.69 2.12 -11.96
C LEU A 12 0.35 3.59 -11.71
N PHE A 13 0.35 4.03 -10.45
CA PHE A 13 0.18 5.44 -10.11
C PHE A 13 1.54 6.04 -9.75
N ILE A 14 2.14 6.80 -10.67
CA ILE A 14 3.46 7.40 -10.54
C ILE A 14 3.35 8.88 -10.87
N ASN A 15 3.94 9.72 -10.03
CA ASN A 15 4.00 11.17 -10.24
C ASN A 15 2.64 11.80 -10.61
N ASN A 16 1.58 11.48 -9.87
CA ASN A 16 0.22 11.96 -10.10
C ASN A 16 -0.41 11.54 -11.44
N ASN A 17 0.08 10.47 -12.08
CA ASN A 17 -0.47 9.93 -13.32
C ASN A 17 -0.68 8.42 -13.20
N TYR A 18 -1.77 7.93 -13.78
CA TYR A 18 -1.89 6.52 -14.09
C TYR A 18 -1.11 6.23 -15.37
N ILE A 19 -0.13 5.35 -15.26
CA ILE A 19 0.75 4.97 -16.37
C ILE A 19 0.71 3.48 -16.60
N LYS A 20 0.85 3.08 -17.86
CA LYS A 20 1.06 1.68 -18.19
C LYS A 20 2.42 1.23 -17.64
N PRO A 21 2.50 0.04 -17.01
CA PRO A 21 3.78 -0.50 -16.59
C PRO A 21 4.67 -0.74 -17.82
N GLN A 22 5.96 -0.52 -17.66
CA GLN A 22 6.97 -0.87 -18.67
C GLN A 22 7.17 -2.38 -18.74
N SER A 23 7.03 -3.07 -17.61
CA SER A 23 6.96 -4.53 -17.56
C SER A 23 5.74 -5.06 -18.30
N THR A 24 5.92 -6.17 -19.03
CA THR A 24 4.85 -6.90 -19.71
C THR A 24 4.20 -7.96 -18.82
N THR A 25 4.79 -8.27 -17.65
CA THR A 25 4.29 -9.30 -16.73
C THR A 25 2.96 -8.89 -16.11
N ARG A 26 2.00 -9.81 -16.11
CA ARG A 26 0.66 -9.65 -15.55
C ARG A 26 0.30 -10.83 -14.65
N LEU A 27 -0.59 -10.58 -13.69
CA LEU A 27 -1.13 -11.57 -12.79
C LEU A 27 -2.65 -11.60 -12.86
N SER A 28 -3.21 -12.77 -12.56
CA SER A 28 -4.63 -12.95 -12.36
C SER A 28 -5.02 -12.85 -10.89
N VAL A 29 -6.18 -12.25 -10.67
CA VAL A 29 -6.84 -12.11 -9.38
C VAL A 29 -8.24 -12.67 -9.51
N THR A 30 -8.58 -13.57 -8.61
CA THR A 30 -9.88 -14.22 -8.52
C THR A 30 -10.59 -13.80 -7.24
N ASN A 31 -11.92 -13.85 -7.28
CA ASN A 31 -12.72 -13.68 -6.08
C ASN A 31 -12.56 -14.95 -5.22
N PRO A 32 -12.04 -14.86 -3.99
CA PRO A 32 -11.77 -16.03 -3.16
C PRO A 32 -13.05 -16.76 -2.70
N ALA A 33 -14.20 -16.11 -2.69
CA ALA A 33 -15.47 -16.71 -2.29
C ALA A 33 -16.13 -17.50 -3.44
N THR A 34 -16.00 -17.05 -4.69
CA THR A 34 -16.66 -17.67 -5.86
C THR A 34 -15.68 -18.40 -6.78
N GLY A 35 -14.39 -18.13 -6.69
CA GLY A 35 -13.36 -18.60 -7.62
C GLY A 35 -13.35 -17.87 -8.97
N GLU A 36 -14.28 -16.95 -9.20
CA GLU A 36 -14.42 -16.26 -10.49
C GLU A 36 -13.26 -15.30 -10.76
N LEU A 37 -12.87 -15.19 -12.02
CA LEU A 37 -11.85 -14.23 -12.45
C LEU A 37 -12.36 -12.80 -12.29
N VAL A 38 -11.60 -11.97 -11.57
CA VAL A 38 -11.85 -10.54 -11.44
C VAL A 38 -11.05 -9.76 -12.48
N SER A 39 -9.76 -10.04 -12.60
CA SER A 39 -8.90 -9.48 -13.64
C SER A 39 -7.66 -10.35 -13.84
N ASP A 40 -7.19 -10.45 -15.08
CA ASP A 40 -5.93 -11.07 -15.53
C ASP A 40 -4.89 -10.02 -15.97
N HIS A 41 -5.17 -8.74 -15.73
CA HIS A 41 -4.37 -7.61 -16.18
C HIS A 41 -3.65 -6.88 -15.02
N VAL A 42 -3.54 -7.49 -13.84
CA VAL A 42 -2.85 -6.84 -12.71
C VAL A 42 -1.37 -6.70 -13.04
N PRO A 43 -0.81 -5.48 -13.02
CA PRO A 43 0.56 -5.25 -13.46
C PRO A 43 1.56 -5.71 -12.41
N VAL A 44 2.69 -6.28 -12.87
CA VAL A 44 3.88 -6.52 -12.04
C VAL A 44 4.94 -5.51 -12.41
N ALA A 45 5.08 -4.46 -11.59
CA ALA A 45 6.04 -3.39 -11.81
C ALA A 45 7.48 -3.94 -11.84
N GLY A 46 8.18 -3.67 -12.93
CA GLY A 46 9.56 -4.08 -13.15
C GLY A 46 10.56 -3.12 -12.50
N ARG A 47 11.85 -3.32 -12.81
CA ARG A 47 12.93 -2.45 -12.31
C ARG A 47 12.73 -1.02 -12.76
N GLU A 48 12.43 -0.81 -14.03
CA GLU A 48 12.29 0.51 -14.64
C GLU A 48 11.10 1.27 -14.05
N ASP A 49 10.02 0.56 -13.71
CA ASP A 49 8.84 1.12 -13.04
C ASP A 49 9.16 1.53 -11.60
N VAL A 50 9.88 0.68 -10.86
CA VAL A 50 10.35 0.97 -9.50
C VAL A 50 11.31 2.16 -9.50
N ASP A 51 12.27 2.20 -10.42
CA ASP A 51 13.26 3.27 -10.54
C ASP A 51 12.57 4.60 -10.89
N ALA A 52 11.58 4.58 -11.78
CA ALA A 52 10.77 5.76 -12.11
C ALA A 52 10.00 6.29 -10.90
N ALA A 53 9.38 5.39 -10.11
CA ALA A 53 8.71 5.78 -8.88
C ALA A 53 9.70 6.35 -7.86
N VAL A 54 10.82 5.68 -7.60
CA VAL A 54 11.81 6.19 -6.64
C VAL A 54 12.33 7.56 -7.08
N LYS A 55 12.61 7.75 -8.37
CA LYS A 55 13.02 9.05 -8.91
C LYS A 55 11.96 10.13 -8.68
N ALA A 56 10.69 9.87 -8.97
CA ALA A 56 9.62 10.84 -8.73
C ALA A 56 9.51 11.23 -7.24
N GLY A 57 9.66 10.26 -6.34
CA GLY A 57 9.72 10.52 -4.90
C GLY A 57 10.93 11.37 -4.50
N GLN A 58 12.11 11.09 -5.04
CA GLN A 58 13.31 11.89 -4.77
C GLN A 58 13.13 13.34 -5.24
N GLU A 59 12.59 13.56 -6.43
CA GLU A 59 12.29 14.91 -6.95
C GLU A 59 11.31 15.65 -6.03
N ALA A 60 10.23 14.99 -5.60
CA ALA A 60 9.26 15.56 -4.67
C ALA A 60 9.85 15.83 -3.26
N PHE A 61 10.95 15.17 -2.89
CA PHE A 61 11.60 15.32 -1.59
C PHE A 61 12.84 16.24 -1.60
N LYS A 62 13.22 16.82 -2.74
CA LYS A 62 14.37 17.74 -2.84
C LYS A 62 14.16 19.01 -2.00
N PRO A 63 15.23 19.60 -1.45
CA PRO A 63 15.16 20.94 -0.85
C PRO A 63 14.54 21.94 -1.83
N GLY A 64 13.61 22.78 -1.35
CA GLY A 64 12.88 23.74 -2.18
C GLY A 64 11.74 23.16 -3.02
N SER A 65 11.48 21.84 -2.98
CA SER A 65 10.28 21.28 -3.58
C SER A 65 9.01 21.80 -2.88
N PRO A 66 7.84 21.79 -3.55
CA PRO A 66 6.59 22.19 -2.91
C PRO A 66 6.33 21.43 -1.61
N TRP A 67 6.51 20.10 -1.62
CA TRP A 67 6.24 19.26 -0.45
C TRP A 67 7.18 19.52 0.74
N ARG A 68 8.47 19.78 0.47
CA ARG A 68 9.46 20.11 1.50
C ARG A 68 9.32 21.53 2.04
N SER A 69 8.73 22.43 1.25
CA SER A 69 8.54 23.84 1.62
C SER A 69 7.24 24.07 2.39
N MET A 70 6.28 23.13 2.31
CA MET A 70 5.04 23.19 3.09
C MET A 70 5.31 23.13 4.61
N THR A 71 4.54 23.90 5.34
CA THR A 71 4.41 23.85 6.80
C THR A 71 3.72 22.58 7.25
N GLY A 72 3.79 22.28 8.56
CA GLY A 72 3.02 21.19 9.14
C GLY A 72 1.51 21.35 8.98
N GLN A 73 1.01 22.60 9.04
CA GLN A 73 -0.42 22.91 8.90
C GLN A 73 -0.92 22.68 7.47
N GLU A 74 -0.15 23.07 6.45
CA GLU A 74 -0.51 22.81 5.05
C GLU A 74 -0.56 21.31 4.74
N ARG A 75 0.42 20.54 5.25
CA ARG A 75 0.39 19.07 5.14
C ARG A 75 -0.79 18.46 5.87
N GLN A 76 -1.11 18.96 7.06
CA GLN A 76 -2.27 18.52 7.84
C GLN A 76 -3.57 18.78 7.07
N ALA A 77 -3.72 19.96 6.45
CA ALA A 77 -4.92 20.30 5.68
C ALA A 77 -5.13 19.32 4.51
N ILE A 78 -4.07 18.96 3.78
CA ILE A 78 -4.13 17.96 2.71
C ILE A 78 -4.53 16.58 3.27
N LEU A 79 -3.97 16.18 4.42
CA LEU A 79 -4.27 14.89 5.04
C LEU A 79 -5.70 14.80 5.58
N LEU A 80 -6.23 15.86 6.17
CA LEU A 80 -7.61 15.92 6.63
C LEU A 80 -8.57 15.90 5.44
N LYS A 81 -8.31 16.69 4.40
CA LYS A 81 -9.08 16.63 3.15
C LYS A 81 -9.06 15.22 2.54
N PHE A 82 -7.91 14.56 2.57
CA PHE A 82 -7.81 13.17 2.12
C PHE A 82 -8.61 12.20 2.98
N ALA A 83 -8.65 12.40 4.31
CA ALA A 83 -9.52 11.63 5.20
C ALA A 83 -11.00 11.81 4.86
N ASP A 84 -11.45 13.06 4.66
CA ASP A 84 -12.84 13.34 4.26
C ASP A 84 -13.18 12.67 2.92
N ILE A 85 -12.27 12.69 1.95
CA ILE A 85 -12.43 12.03 0.65
C ILE A 85 -12.48 10.51 0.82
N LEU A 86 -11.63 9.92 1.68
CA LEU A 86 -11.66 8.48 1.97
C LEU A 86 -13.00 8.06 2.57
N GLU A 87 -13.51 8.81 3.55
CA GLU A 87 -14.82 8.57 4.18
C GLU A 87 -15.95 8.68 3.16
N ALA A 88 -15.94 9.72 2.33
CA ALA A 88 -16.93 9.89 1.26
C ALA A 88 -16.90 8.77 0.20
N ASN A 89 -15.75 8.10 0.02
CA ASN A 89 -15.57 7.00 -0.93
C ASN A 89 -15.57 5.62 -0.27
N GLU A 90 -15.92 5.52 1.02
CA GLU A 90 -15.90 4.25 1.76
C GLU A 90 -16.69 3.13 1.07
N PRO A 91 -17.93 3.34 0.57
CA PRO A 91 -18.68 2.27 -0.07
C PRO A 91 -17.98 1.72 -1.33
N TYR A 92 -17.33 2.59 -2.09
CA TYR A 92 -16.58 2.21 -3.28
C TYR A 92 -15.32 1.41 -2.92
N LEU A 93 -14.51 1.92 -1.98
CA LEU A 93 -13.30 1.23 -1.52
C LEU A 93 -13.61 -0.11 -0.83
N ALA A 94 -14.71 -0.17 -0.07
CA ALA A 94 -15.23 -1.39 0.52
C ALA A 94 -15.67 -2.39 -0.55
N SER A 95 -16.28 -1.94 -1.65
CA SER A 95 -16.65 -2.82 -2.76
C SER A 95 -15.41 -3.45 -3.42
N LEU A 96 -14.34 -2.69 -3.67
CA LEU A 96 -13.08 -3.19 -4.22
C LEU A 96 -12.38 -4.15 -3.26
N THR A 97 -12.40 -3.83 -1.97
CA THR A 97 -11.89 -4.68 -0.89
C THR A 97 -12.64 -6.01 -0.85
N ARG A 98 -13.97 -5.99 -0.94
CA ARG A 98 -14.83 -7.18 -0.93
C ARG A 98 -14.57 -8.11 -2.10
N LEU A 99 -14.27 -7.59 -3.29
CA LEU A 99 -14.00 -8.41 -4.47
C LEU A 99 -12.80 -9.34 -4.29
N THR A 100 -11.82 -8.93 -3.48
CA THR A 100 -10.53 -9.63 -3.35
C THR A 100 -10.19 -10.02 -1.91
N LEU A 101 -11.04 -9.65 -0.93
CA LEU A 101 -10.83 -9.80 0.51
C LEU A 101 -9.49 -9.22 1.00
N GLY A 102 -9.25 -7.93 0.75
CA GLY A 102 -8.06 -7.23 1.27
C GLY A 102 -8.40 -5.98 2.06
N ALA A 103 -8.09 -5.95 3.36
CA ALA A 103 -8.22 -4.73 4.15
C ALA A 103 -6.95 -3.87 4.00
N PRO A 104 -7.01 -2.67 3.38
CA PRO A 104 -5.90 -1.75 3.43
C PRO A 104 -5.75 -1.22 4.86
N ARG A 105 -4.91 -1.85 5.67
CA ARG A 105 -4.47 -1.26 6.95
C ARG A 105 -3.46 -0.15 6.58
N LEU A 106 -3.75 1.10 6.94
CA LEU A 106 -3.12 2.31 6.35
C LEU A 106 -1.95 2.87 7.22
N PRO A 107 -0.67 2.41 7.08
CA PRO A 107 0.45 3.06 7.78
C PRO A 107 0.94 4.36 7.12
N PHE A 108 0.46 4.72 5.92
CA PHE A 108 1.05 5.82 5.14
C PHE A 108 0.73 7.22 5.67
N GLY A 109 -0.35 7.40 6.43
CA GLY A 109 -0.70 8.71 7.02
C GLY A 109 0.42 9.27 7.91
N LYS A 110 1.10 8.41 8.68
CA LYS A 110 2.24 8.80 9.52
C LYS A 110 3.45 9.25 8.69
N ALA A 111 3.72 8.58 7.57
CA ALA A 111 4.83 8.92 6.68
C ALA A 111 4.61 10.30 6.02
N LEU A 112 3.40 10.55 5.53
CA LEU A 112 3.03 11.81 4.88
C LEU A 112 2.97 12.97 5.88
N ALA A 113 2.42 12.76 7.08
CA ALA A 113 2.38 13.78 8.13
C ALA A 113 3.79 14.29 8.50
N THR A 114 4.76 13.38 8.52
CA THR A 114 6.17 13.68 8.80
C THR A 114 6.94 14.20 7.58
N GLY A 115 6.25 14.47 6.47
CA GLY A 115 6.82 15.08 5.26
C GLY A 115 7.60 14.13 4.37
N ASN A 116 7.53 12.81 4.60
CA ASN A 116 8.14 11.84 3.69
C ASN A 116 7.35 11.76 2.37
N VAL A 117 8.01 11.23 1.36
CA VAL A 117 7.36 10.71 0.14
C VAL A 117 7.16 9.21 0.27
N PHE A 118 6.17 8.65 -0.42
CA PHE A 118 5.71 7.29 -0.18
C PHE A 118 5.46 6.52 -1.47
N ILE A 119 5.90 5.26 -1.50
CA ILE A 119 5.57 4.28 -2.53
C ILE A 119 4.84 3.13 -1.85
N LEU A 120 3.57 2.93 -2.22
CA LEU A 120 2.75 1.82 -1.77
C LEU A 120 2.85 0.67 -2.78
N LYS A 121 3.14 -0.54 -2.31
CA LYS A 121 2.99 -1.76 -3.10
C LYS A 121 1.99 -2.70 -2.41
N PRO A 122 0.69 -2.71 -2.78
CA PRO A 122 -0.28 -3.64 -2.21
C PRO A 122 0.06 -5.08 -2.56
N SER A 123 -0.58 -6.05 -1.90
CA SER A 123 -0.51 -7.44 -2.36
C SER A 123 -1.10 -7.57 -3.76
N GLU A 124 -0.44 -8.36 -4.59
CA GLU A 124 -0.89 -8.82 -5.89
C GLU A 124 -2.24 -9.53 -5.84
N LYS A 125 -2.63 -10.08 -4.68
CA LYS A 125 -3.92 -10.75 -4.47
C LYS A 125 -5.07 -9.77 -4.26
N THR A 126 -4.79 -8.58 -3.75
CA THR A 126 -5.81 -7.58 -3.36
C THR A 126 -5.42 -6.15 -3.77
N PRO A 127 -5.15 -5.89 -5.07
CA PRO A 127 -4.49 -4.66 -5.49
C PRO A 127 -5.45 -3.46 -5.65
N PHE A 128 -6.73 -3.70 -5.88
CA PHE A 128 -7.63 -2.69 -6.48
C PHE A 128 -7.95 -1.52 -5.57
N ALA A 129 -8.22 -1.77 -4.28
CA ALA A 129 -8.51 -0.68 -3.34
C ALA A 129 -7.31 0.28 -3.19
N ALA A 130 -6.08 -0.25 -3.20
CA ALA A 130 -4.88 0.56 -3.16
C ALA A 130 -4.63 1.29 -4.49
N ALA A 131 -4.89 0.65 -5.64
CA ALA A 131 -4.78 1.28 -6.94
C ALA A 131 -5.73 2.49 -7.08
N ALA A 132 -6.95 2.39 -6.53
CA ALA A 132 -7.94 3.47 -6.53
C ALA A 132 -7.50 4.71 -5.75
N LEU A 133 -6.59 4.58 -4.78
CA LEU A 133 -6.11 5.70 -3.96
C LEU A 133 -5.46 6.80 -4.80
N GLY A 134 -4.89 6.48 -5.97
CA GLY A 134 -4.28 7.48 -6.84
C GLY A 134 -5.23 8.62 -7.19
N LYS A 135 -6.49 8.31 -7.50
CA LYS A 135 -7.50 9.33 -7.83
C LYS A 135 -7.83 10.20 -6.61
N LEU A 136 -7.97 9.58 -5.45
CA LEU A 136 -8.29 10.28 -4.20
C LEU A 136 -7.14 11.18 -3.75
N VAL A 137 -5.89 10.76 -4.01
CA VAL A 137 -4.68 11.55 -3.76
C VAL A 137 -4.62 12.78 -4.67
N LEU A 138 -5.00 12.65 -5.94
CA LEU A 138 -5.13 13.79 -6.85
C LEU A 138 -6.16 14.80 -6.35
N GLU A 139 -7.33 14.30 -5.95
CA GLU A 139 -8.42 15.14 -5.46
C GLU A 139 -8.06 15.87 -4.16
N ALA A 140 -7.33 15.20 -3.26
CA ALA A 140 -6.81 15.80 -2.03
C ALA A 140 -5.75 16.88 -2.29
N GLY A 141 -5.09 16.86 -3.46
CA GLY A 141 -4.12 17.88 -3.86
C GLY A 141 -2.69 17.60 -3.40
N PHE A 142 -2.31 16.32 -3.24
CA PHE A 142 -0.92 15.98 -2.99
C PHE A 142 -0.04 16.39 -4.19
N PRO A 143 1.15 17.00 -3.94
CA PRO A 143 2.08 17.30 -5.01
C PRO A 143 2.53 16.03 -5.77
N PRO A 144 2.84 16.14 -7.08
CA PRO A 144 3.35 15.02 -7.85
C PRO A 144 4.59 14.37 -7.20
N GLY A 145 4.61 13.04 -7.17
CA GLY A 145 5.71 12.24 -6.63
C GLY A 145 5.66 12.01 -5.11
N VAL A 146 4.77 12.70 -4.39
CA VAL A 146 4.63 12.53 -2.93
C VAL A 146 4.03 11.18 -2.56
N PHE A 147 3.06 10.70 -3.33
CA PHE A 147 2.44 9.40 -3.13
C PHE A 147 2.33 8.64 -4.44
N GLN A 148 2.66 7.35 -4.39
CA GLN A 148 2.72 6.48 -5.56
C GLN A 148 2.22 5.09 -5.22
N VAL A 149 1.66 4.39 -6.20
CA VAL A 149 1.17 3.01 -6.05
C VAL A 149 1.73 2.14 -7.16
N LEU A 150 2.40 1.06 -6.79
CA LEU A 150 2.93 0.06 -7.71
C LEU A 150 2.22 -1.28 -7.52
N GLY A 151 1.66 -1.82 -8.60
CA GLY A 151 1.22 -3.22 -8.62
C GLY A 151 2.42 -4.16 -8.72
N GLY A 152 2.29 -5.36 -8.15
CA GLY A 152 3.24 -6.44 -8.36
C GLY A 152 3.36 -7.40 -7.19
N ASP A 153 4.09 -8.49 -7.40
CA ASP A 153 4.28 -9.56 -6.42
C ASP A 153 5.53 -9.34 -5.54
N GLY A 154 6.06 -10.43 -5.00
CA GLY A 154 7.30 -10.42 -4.21
C GLY A 154 8.53 -9.90 -4.98
N SER A 155 8.57 -10.02 -6.31
CA SER A 155 9.69 -9.55 -7.13
C SER A 155 9.78 -8.02 -7.12
N THR A 156 8.66 -7.31 -7.32
CA THR A 156 8.56 -5.85 -7.15
C THR A 156 8.92 -5.44 -5.71
N GLY A 157 8.48 -6.22 -4.72
CA GLY A 157 8.86 -6.00 -3.32
C GLY A 157 10.36 -6.11 -3.08
N ALA A 158 11.04 -7.08 -3.70
CA ALA A 158 12.47 -7.28 -3.60
C ALA A 158 13.26 -6.13 -4.24
N LEU A 159 12.79 -5.61 -5.38
CA LEU A 159 13.34 -4.41 -6.01
C LEU A 159 13.29 -3.22 -5.06
N LEU A 160 12.14 -2.93 -4.44
CA LEU A 160 12.02 -1.85 -3.46
C LEU A 160 12.91 -2.06 -2.23
N ALA A 161 13.00 -3.29 -1.71
CA ALA A 161 13.80 -3.61 -0.54
C ALA A 161 15.32 -3.48 -0.79
N SER A 162 15.78 -3.75 -2.01
CA SER A 162 17.18 -3.67 -2.41
C SER A 162 17.57 -2.33 -3.07
N HIS A 163 16.61 -1.47 -3.40
CA HIS A 163 16.88 -0.21 -4.11
C HIS A 163 17.78 0.74 -3.30
N MET A 164 18.85 1.25 -3.92
CA MET A 164 19.88 2.06 -3.23
C MET A 164 19.39 3.44 -2.78
N ASN A 165 18.37 3.98 -3.44
CA ASN A 165 17.82 5.30 -3.14
C ASN A 165 16.57 5.27 -2.24
N VAL A 166 16.12 4.08 -1.80
CA VAL A 166 15.02 3.97 -0.84
C VAL A 166 15.61 4.12 0.56
N ALA A 167 15.14 5.12 1.33
CA ALA A 167 15.69 5.42 2.65
C ALA A 167 15.11 4.57 3.80
N LYS A 168 13.90 4.03 3.61
CA LYS A 168 13.20 3.21 4.59
C LYS A 168 12.22 2.25 3.92
N VAL A 169 12.13 1.03 4.46
CA VAL A 169 11.06 0.08 4.15
C VAL A 169 10.19 -0.15 5.39
N SER A 170 8.89 -0.26 5.18
CA SER A 170 7.92 -0.73 6.16
C SER A 170 7.18 -1.90 5.53
N PHE A 171 7.26 -3.08 6.14
CA PHE A 171 6.68 -4.30 5.59
C PHE A 171 5.72 -4.94 6.60
N THR A 172 4.57 -5.37 6.12
CA THR A 172 3.61 -6.17 6.87
C THR A 172 3.36 -7.46 6.10
N GLY A 173 3.55 -8.61 6.75
CA GLY A 173 3.36 -9.91 6.10
C GLY A 173 3.99 -11.09 6.83
N SER A 174 4.43 -12.10 6.08
CA SER A 174 4.95 -13.34 6.66
C SER A 174 6.35 -13.17 7.27
N VAL A 175 6.68 -13.98 8.28
CA VAL A 175 8.03 -13.99 8.89
C VAL A 175 9.13 -14.32 7.87
N PRO A 176 8.99 -15.34 7.00
CA PRO A 176 10.00 -15.62 5.97
C PRO A 176 10.25 -14.43 5.03
N THR A 177 9.19 -13.78 4.55
CA THR A 177 9.33 -12.59 3.68
C THR A 177 9.93 -11.41 4.44
N GLY A 178 9.54 -11.18 5.69
CA GLY A 178 10.13 -10.15 6.54
C GLY A 178 11.63 -10.30 6.72
N LYS A 179 12.11 -11.53 6.94
CA LYS A 179 13.55 -11.83 6.98
C LYS A 179 14.25 -11.53 5.65
N ALA A 180 13.63 -11.88 4.52
CA ALA A 180 14.17 -11.57 3.20
C ALA A 180 14.26 -10.05 2.96
N VAL A 181 13.23 -9.28 3.33
CA VAL A 181 13.22 -7.82 3.26
C VAL A 181 14.34 -7.21 4.10
N GLN A 182 14.51 -7.67 5.35
CA GLN A 182 15.58 -7.20 6.23
C GLN A 182 16.97 -7.50 5.64
N SER A 183 17.16 -8.69 5.07
CA SER A 183 18.41 -9.09 4.42
C SER A 183 18.74 -8.19 3.23
N LEU A 184 17.79 -7.99 2.31
CA LEU A 184 17.95 -7.14 1.13
C LEU A 184 18.22 -5.67 1.50
N ALA A 185 17.57 -5.17 2.54
CA ALA A 185 17.81 -3.83 3.06
C ALA A 185 19.24 -3.70 3.61
N ALA A 186 19.70 -4.69 4.38
CA ALA A 186 21.04 -4.71 4.96
C ALA A 186 22.14 -4.83 3.89
N SER A 187 21.95 -5.71 2.89
CA SER A 187 22.94 -5.96 1.84
C SER A 187 23.03 -4.87 0.78
N SER A 188 22.08 -3.93 0.75
CA SER A 188 22.05 -2.82 -0.21
C SER A 188 22.66 -1.55 0.38
N ASN A 189 21.86 -0.77 1.10
CA ASN A 189 22.23 0.56 1.58
C ASN A 189 22.00 0.75 3.09
N LEU A 190 21.80 -0.35 3.84
CA LEU A 190 21.48 -0.33 5.28
C LEU A 190 20.24 0.53 5.61
N LYS A 191 19.27 0.62 4.68
CA LYS A 191 18.03 1.37 4.90
C LYS A 191 17.29 0.89 6.14
N ARG A 192 16.61 1.81 6.80
CA ARG A 192 15.80 1.51 8.00
C ARG A 192 14.65 0.56 7.62
N VAL A 193 14.36 -0.41 8.49
CA VAL A 193 13.28 -1.39 8.27
C VAL A 193 12.36 -1.40 9.49
N THR A 194 11.04 -1.47 9.25
CA THR A 194 10.04 -1.83 10.26
C THR A 194 9.27 -3.03 9.74
N LEU A 195 9.09 -4.05 10.58
CA LEU A 195 8.45 -5.31 10.21
C LEU A 195 7.27 -5.57 11.16
N GLU A 196 6.07 -5.71 10.59
CA GLU A 196 4.89 -6.23 11.28
C GLU A 196 4.61 -7.62 10.74
N LEU A 197 4.91 -8.65 11.54
CA LEU A 197 4.93 -10.03 11.08
C LEU A 197 3.84 -10.86 11.77
N GLY A 198 3.64 -12.08 11.28
CA GLY A 198 2.73 -13.04 11.90
C GLY A 198 3.06 -13.27 13.38
N GLY A 199 2.03 -13.58 14.16
CA GLY A 199 2.13 -13.90 15.57
C GLY A 199 1.29 -15.11 15.93
N LYS A 200 1.61 -15.73 17.07
CA LYS A 200 0.75 -16.71 17.73
C LYS A 200 0.25 -16.07 19.03
N SER A 201 -0.60 -15.06 18.90
CA SER A 201 -1.11 -14.28 20.03
C SER A 201 -1.97 -15.16 20.93
N PRO A 202 -1.54 -15.48 22.17
CA PRO A 202 -2.34 -16.29 23.07
C PRO A 202 -3.45 -15.44 23.67
N ALA A 203 -4.52 -16.11 24.07
CA ALA A 203 -5.56 -15.53 24.89
C ALA A 203 -5.78 -16.49 26.07
N VAL A 204 -5.82 -15.96 27.29
CA VAL A 204 -5.83 -16.73 28.54
C VAL A 204 -7.08 -16.35 29.31
N VAL A 205 -7.89 -17.35 29.66
CA VAL A 205 -9.15 -17.19 30.39
C VAL A 205 -9.01 -17.90 31.74
N PHE A 206 -9.09 -17.14 32.83
CA PHE A 206 -9.05 -17.65 34.19
C PHE A 206 -10.44 -18.15 34.63
N ASP A 207 -10.48 -18.94 35.71
CA ASP A 207 -11.72 -19.51 36.25
C ASP A 207 -12.67 -18.47 36.86
N ASP A 208 -12.13 -17.33 37.28
CA ASP A 208 -12.87 -16.17 37.79
C ASP A 208 -13.27 -15.16 36.70
N ALA A 209 -12.97 -15.43 35.43
CA ALA A 209 -13.28 -14.54 34.33
C ALA A 209 -14.80 -14.46 34.06
N ASN A 210 -15.25 -13.30 33.59
CA ASN A 210 -16.58 -13.18 32.99
C ASN A 210 -16.63 -14.00 31.68
N ILE A 211 -17.21 -15.20 31.76
CA ILE A 211 -17.22 -16.15 30.64
C ILE A 211 -17.97 -15.62 29.43
N GLN A 212 -19.07 -14.88 29.61
CA GLN A 212 -19.84 -14.36 28.48
C GLN A 212 -19.00 -13.35 27.68
N ASN A 213 -18.30 -12.45 28.38
CA ASN A 213 -17.38 -11.51 27.76
C ASN A 213 -16.18 -12.22 27.14
N ALA A 214 -15.62 -13.23 27.82
CA ALA A 214 -14.51 -14.00 27.27
C ALA A 214 -14.90 -14.68 25.94
N VAL A 215 -16.07 -15.33 25.87
CA VAL A 215 -16.55 -15.96 24.65
C VAL A 215 -16.71 -14.94 23.52
N GLU A 216 -17.35 -13.79 23.79
CA GLU A 216 -17.53 -12.73 22.80
C GLU A 216 -16.19 -12.30 22.19
N TRP A 217 -15.22 -11.92 23.01
CA TRP A 217 -13.92 -11.41 22.53
C TRP A 217 -12.98 -12.48 21.96
N HIS A 218 -13.19 -13.77 22.25
CA HIS A 218 -12.33 -14.86 21.75
C HIS A 218 -12.89 -15.52 20.48
N VAL A 219 -14.19 -15.38 20.20
CA VAL A 219 -14.82 -15.99 19.01
C VAL A 219 -14.97 -15.00 17.87
N ILE A 220 -15.05 -13.68 18.13
CA ILE A 220 -15.10 -12.67 17.07
C ILE A 220 -13.78 -12.67 16.27
N PRO A 221 -13.80 -13.04 14.98
CA PRO A 221 -12.62 -12.92 14.13
C PRO A 221 -12.40 -11.44 13.78
N PHE A 222 -11.16 -10.97 13.93
CA PHE A 222 -10.69 -9.68 13.41
C PHE A 222 -10.54 -9.70 11.89
#